data_AF-A0A7Z9Y9P1-F1
#
_entry.id   AF-A0A7Z9Y9P1-F1
#
_cell.length_a   1.000
_cell.length_b   1.000
_cell.length_c   1.000
_cell.angle_alpha   90.00
_cell.angle_beta   90.00
_cell.angle_gamma   90.00
#
_symmetry.space_group_name_H-M   'P 1'
#
loop_
_entity.id
_entity.type
_entity.pdbx_description
1 polymer ?
#
loop_
_entity_poly.entity_id
_entity_poly.type
_entity_poly.pdbx_seq_one_letter_code
_entity_poly.pdbx_strand_id
1 'polypeptide(L)'
;AAKTIEEKIKVLEEMLAIMPKHKGTDKLRAELRSKIARLRKERVESRKGGKRGKSYHVKKQGAAQIALLGAPNSGKSSLLSALTNARPRISPSPYTTQEPMAGMVPFENISFQLVDLPPVTADFMRPWMNDIFRNADLVALVADLSTDEVLDGIEGPIQKLKEHDIVLVSRPPEEEEDINFDRIFKRCFILANKADSEGAKDRLEVVSDLYGDRFEIIPVSAITGEGLEELKKAIFRIADIIRIYTKAPGKKPDLTSPIILPKGSVVLDAAEEVHKDFVEKFRYARIWGPGRINGQSVSRTETLRDGDILEFHI
;
A
#
# COMPACT_ATOMS: atom_id res chain seq x y z
N ALA A 1 7.64 -39.48 0.03
CA ALA A 1 6.54 -38.91 -0.78
C ALA A 1 5.92 -37.76 0.00
N ALA A 2 5.77 -36.58 -0.61
CA ALA A 2 5.15 -35.41 0.05
C ALA A 2 3.68 -35.70 0.39
N LYS A 3 3.31 -35.56 1.66
CA LYS A 3 2.00 -35.93 2.20
C LYS A 3 1.02 -34.76 2.21
N THR A 4 1.50 -33.53 2.35
CA THR A 4 0.64 -32.32 2.37
C THR A 4 0.70 -31.54 1.06
N ILE A 5 -0.32 -30.70 0.78
CA ILE A 5 -0.31 -29.80 -0.39
C ILE A 5 0.88 -28.83 -0.31
N GLU A 6 1.23 -28.40 0.89
CA GLU A 6 2.35 -27.49 1.16
C GLU A 6 3.71 -28.12 0.87
N GLU A 7 3.92 -29.36 1.32
CA GLU A 7 5.13 -30.12 0.97
C GLU A 7 5.23 -30.38 -0.54
N LYS A 8 4.11 -30.63 -1.22
CA LYS A 8 4.08 -30.85 -2.68
C LYS A 8 4.46 -29.58 -3.44
N ILE A 9 3.98 -28.41 -2.99
CA ILE A 9 4.34 -27.12 -3.59
C ILE A 9 5.83 -26.86 -3.38
N LYS A 10 6.34 -27.02 -2.15
CA LYS A 10 7.75 -26.79 -1.80
C LYS A 10 8.71 -27.64 -2.64
N VAL A 11 8.42 -28.94 -2.80
CA VAL A 11 9.24 -29.83 -3.62
C VAL A 11 9.25 -29.40 -5.09
N LEU A 12 8.12 -28.97 -5.64
CA LEU A 12 8.06 -28.50 -7.03
C LEU A 12 8.82 -27.18 -7.23
N GLU A 13 8.83 -26.31 -6.22
CA GLU A 13 9.60 -25.06 -6.21
C GLU A 13 11.11 -25.32 -6.13
N GLU A 14 11.54 -26.23 -5.25
CA GLU A 14 12.93 -26.68 -5.16
C GLU A 14 13.39 -27.29 -6.49
N MET A 15 12.55 -28.12 -7.12
CA MET A 15 12.82 -28.69 -8.45
C MET A 15 12.91 -27.61 -9.54
N LEU A 16 12.10 -26.55 -9.47
CA LEU A 16 12.13 -25.44 -10.42
C LEU A 16 13.37 -24.56 -10.23
N ALA A 17 13.82 -24.38 -8.99
CA ALA A 17 14.98 -23.55 -8.63
C ALA A 17 16.31 -24.15 -9.12
N ILE A 18 16.46 -25.47 -9.06
CA ILE A 18 17.66 -26.18 -9.55
C ILE A 18 17.65 -26.39 -11.07
N MET A 19 16.54 -26.09 -11.76
CA MET A 19 16.38 -26.42 -13.18
C MET A 19 17.12 -25.42 -14.08
N PRO A 20 17.97 -25.89 -15.02
CA PRO A 20 18.68 -25.02 -15.96
C PRO A 20 17.72 -24.16 -16.78
N LYS A 21 18.09 -22.92 -17.09
CA LYS A 21 17.27 -21.98 -17.86
C LYS A 21 17.74 -21.92 -19.32
N HIS A 22 17.31 -22.87 -20.15
CA HIS A 22 17.60 -22.86 -21.59
C HIS A 22 16.46 -23.51 -22.38
N LYS A 23 16.47 -23.34 -23.71
CA LYS A 23 15.40 -23.78 -24.64
C LYS A 23 14.99 -25.26 -24.52
N GLY A 24 15.86 -26.11 -23.96
CA GLY A 24 15.60 -27.53 -23.74
C GLY A 24 14.74 -27.84 -22.50
N THR A 25 14.67 -26.95 -21.53
CA THR A 25 13.92 -27.13 -20.27
C THR A 25 12.67 -26.27 -20.19
N ASP A 26 12.44 -25.36 -21.15
CA ASP A 26 11.32 -24.40 -21.12
C ASP A 26 9.95 -25.06 -20.98
N LYS A 27 9.70 -26.16 -21.71
CA LYS A 27 8.44 -26.90 -21.62
C LYS A 27 8.22 -27.49 -20.23
N LEU A 28 9.25 -28.10 -19.65
CA LEU A 28 9.20 -28.70 -18.31
C LEU A 28 9.02 -27.62 -17.23
N ARG A 29 9.68 -26.47 -17.38
CA ARG A 29 9.51 -25.33 -16.48
C ARG A 29 8.09 -24.76 -16.54
N ALA A 30 7.50 -24.69 -17.73
CA ALA A 30 6.10 -24.29 -17.89
C ALA A 30 5.13 -25.29 -17.23
N GLU A 31 5.37 -26.58 -17.38
CA GLU A 31 4.58 -27.65 -16.73
C GLU A 31 4.68 -27.59 -15.20
N LEU A 32 5.89 -27.40 -14.65
CA LEU A 32 6.10 -27.24 -13.21
C LEU A 32 5.36 -26.01 -12.68
N ARG A 33 5.47 -24.85 -13.36
CA ARG A 33 4.74 -23.62 -13.00
C ARG A 33 3.23 -23.84 -12.99
N SER A 34 2.68 -24.49 -14.02
CA SER A 34 1.25 -24.79 -14.11
C SER A 34 0.80 -25.72 -12.96
N LYS A 35 1.60 -26.72 -12.64
CA LYS A 35 1.32 -27.67 -11.55
C LYS A 35 1.35 -27.00 -10.18
N ILE A 36 2.31 -26.11 -9.94
CA ILE A 36 2.39 -25.27 -8.74
C ILE A 36 1.14 -24.39 -8.63
N ALA A 37 0.78 -23.67 -9.70
CA ALA A 37 -0.40 -22.79 -9.71
C ALA A 37 -1.71 -23.54 -9.40
N ARG A 38 -1.88 -24.75 -9.95
CA ARG A 38 -3.05 -25.61 -9.67
C ARG A 38 -3.11 -26.04 -8.20
N LEU A 39 -2.00 -26.53 -7.65
CA LEU A 39 -1.93 -26.94 -6.24
C LEU A 39 -2.15 -25.76 -5.28
N ARG A 40 -1.71 -24.55 -5.66
CA ARG A 40 -1.99 -23.32 -4.90
C ARG A 40 -3.48 -22.98 -4.91
N LYS A 41 -4.16 -23.09 -6.04
CA LYS A 41 -5.63 -22.89 -6.12
C LYS A 41 -6.38 -23.89 -5.22
N GLU A 42 -5.96 -25.15 -5.25
CA GLU A 42 -6.52 -26.23 -4.42
C GLU A 42 -6.26 -25.99 -2.91
N ARG A 43 -5.12 -25.39 -2.54
CA ARG A 43 -4.82 -24.96 -1.17
C ARG A 43 -5.80 -23.87 -0.69
N VAL A 44 -6.11 -22.90 -1.55
CA VAL A 44 -7.04 -21.82 -1.22
C VAL A 44 -8.47 -22.34 -1.13
N GLU A 45 -8.86 -23.27 -1.99
CA GLU A 45 -10.19 -23.89 -1.98
C GLU A 45 -10.40 -24.81 -0.78
N SER A 46 -9.41 -25.62 -0.40
CA SER A 46 -9.48 -26.48 0.81
C SER A 46 -9.56 -25.69 2.12
N ARG A 47 -9.00 -24.48 2.19
CA ARG A 47 -9.17 -23.57 3.33
C ARG A 47 -10.57 -22.95 3.43
N LYS A 48 -11.40 -22.96 2.38
CA LYS A 48 -12.78 -22.40 2.41
C LYS A 48 -13.77 -23.25 3.23
N GLY A 49 -13.42 -24.49 3.58
CA GLY A 49 -14.28 -25.40 4.36
C GLY A 49 -14.13 -25.33 5.90
N GLY A 50 -13.13 -24.62 6.43
CA GLY A 50 -12.98 -24.42 7.87
C GLY A 50 -13.93 -23.33 8.38
N LYS A 51 -14.49 -23.50 9.59
CA LYS A 51 -15.30 -22.47 10.30
C LYS A 51 -14.69 -21.09 10.07
N ARG A 52 -15.37 -20.25 9.27
CA ARG A 52 -14.94 -18.87 8.99
C ARG A 52 -14.85 -18.12 10.31
N GLY A 53 -13.63 -17.86 10.78
CA GLY A 53 -13.40 -16.80 11.77
C GLY A 53 -13.94 -15.47 11.22
N LYS A 54 -14.14 -14.48 12.09
CA LYS A 54 -14.58 -13.15 11.66
C LYS A 54 -13.66 -12.63 10.54
N SER A 55 -14.23 -12.38 9.36
CA SER A 55 -13.54 -11.73 8.24
C SER A 55 -13.88 -10.25 8.26
N TYR A 56 -12.88 -9.40 8.46
CA TYR A 56 -13.06 -7.96 8.33
C TYR A 56 -12.66 -7.52 6.92
N HIS A 57 -13.51 -6.72 6.29
CA HIS A 57 -13.23 -6.16 4.98
C HIS A 57 -13.41 -4.64 5.04
N VAL A 58 -12.31 -3.91 4.87
CA VAL A 58 -12.31 -2.44 4.81
C VAL A 58 -12.28 -2.05 3.34
N LYS A 59 -13.41 -1.54 2.83
CA LYS A 59 -13.49 -1.06 1.45
C LYS A 59 -12.55 0.13 1.26
N LYS A 60 -11.78 0.13 0.17
CA LYS A 60 -10.93 1.26 -0.21
C LYS A 60 -11.76 2.50 -0.45
N GLN A 61 -11.28 3.63 0.07
CA GLN A 61 -11.88 4.95 -0.09
C GLN A 61 -10.77 5.99 -0.21
N GLY A 62 -11.09 7.13 -0.81
CA GLY A 62 -10.13 8.21 -1.03
C GLY A 62 -9.07 7.87 -2.07
N ALA A 63 -7.99 8.66 -2.05
CA ALA A 63 -6.90 8.60 -3.02
C ALA A 63 -5.93 7.43 -2.80
N ALA A 64 -5.79 6.97 -1.55
CA ALA A 64 -4.98 5.81 -1.19
C ALA A 64 -5.43 5.25 0.17
N GLN A 65 -5.36 3.94 0.35
CA GLN A 65 -5.55 3.25 1.63
C GLN A 65 -4.19 2.90 2.25
N ILE A 66 -3.96 3.36 3.48
CA ILE A 66 -2.73 3.14 4.24
C ILE A 66 -3.04 2.28 5.47
N ALA A 67 -2.39 1.12 5.58
CA ALA A 67 -2.51 0.25 6.74
C ALA A 67 -1.45 0.57 7.79
N LEU A 68 -1.87 0.86 9.03
CA LEU A 68 -0.96 1.05 10.16
C LEU A 68 -0.49 -0.31 10.69
N LEU A 69 0.81 -0.54 10.68
CA LEU A 69 1.46 -1.74 11.19
C LEU A 69 2.36 -1.38 12.38
N GLY A 70 2.40 -2.18 13.43
CA GLY A 70 3.37 -1.97 14.51
C GLY A 70 3.01 -2.66 15.81
N ALA A 71 3.97 -2.70 16.72
CA ALA A 71 3.86 -3.31 18.05
C ALA A 71 2.74 -2.69 18.92
N PRO A 72 2.32 -3.36 20.02
CA PRO A 72 1.39 -2.77 20.97
C PRO A 72 1.88 -1.42 21.48
N ASN A 73 0.96 -0.49 21.73
CA ASN A 73 1.25 0.85 22.30
C ASN A 73 2.18 1.77 21.47
N SER A 74 2.51 1.41 20.22
CA SER A 74 3.29 2.29 19.32
C SER A 74 2.56 3.58 18.90
N GLY A 75 1.27 3.70 19.25
CA GLY A 75 0.46 4.90 19.03
C GLY A 75 -0.32 4.92 17.71
N LYS A 76 -0.56 3.75 17.07
CA LYS A 76 -1.37 3.63 15.85
C LYS A 76 -2.75 4.31 15.96
N SER A 77 -3.51 3.99 17.01
CA SER A 77 -4.83 4.60 17.24
C SER A 77 -4.75 6.10 17.53
N SER A 78 -3.71 6.55 18.23
CA SER A 78 -3.46 7.98 18.47
C SER A 78 -3.16 8.72 17.17
N LEU A 79 -2.35 8.13 16.28
CA LEU A 79 -2.09 8.67 14.94
C LEU A 79 -3.37 8.76 14.11
N LEU A 80 -4.20 7.71 14.12
CA LEU A 80 -5.51 7.76 13.46
C LEU A 80 -6.35 8.92 14.00
N SER A 81 -6.41 9.08 15.33
CA SER A 81 -7.15 10.17 15.99
C SER A 81 -6.64 11.55 15.60
N ALA A 82 -5.31 11.71 15.51
CA ALA A 82 -4.68 13.00 15.28
C ALA A 82 -4.74 13.42 13.80
N LEU A 83 -4.65 12.47 12.88
CA LEU A 83 -4.66 12.73 11.43
C LEU A 83 -6.07 12.83 10.85
N THR A 84 -7.04 12.22 11.51
CA THR A 84 -8.43 12.24 11.04
C THR A 84 -9.22 13.24 11.87
N ASN A 85 -10.15 13.96 11.23
CA ASN A 85 -11.15 14.76 11.97
C ASN A 85 -12.15 13.87 12.75
N ALA A 86 -11.92 12.55 12.82
CA ALA A 86 -12.76 11.61 13.52
C ALA A 86 -12.28 11.46 14.97
N ARG A 87 -13.19 11.61 15.93
CA ARG A 87 -12.95 11.16 17.31
C ARG A 87 -13.12 9.64 17.33
N PRO A 88 -12.05 8.83 17.47
CA PRO A 88 -12.23 7.40 17.61
C PRO A 88 -12.94 7.12 18.94
N ARG A 89 -13.81 6.12 18.95
CA ARG A 89 -14.39 5.62 20.19
C ARG A 89 -13.30 4.87 20.95
N ILE A 90 -12.51 5.60 21.74
CA ILE A 90 -11.50 5.02 22.63
C ILE A 90 -12.23 4.16 23.67
N SER A 91 -12.00 2.84 23.63
CA SER A 91 -12.41 1.94 24.71
C SER A 91 -11.23 1.85 25.70
N PRO A 92 -11.44 2.12 27.01
CA PRO A 92 -10.37 2.44 27.97
C PRO A 92 -9.58 1.23 28.50
N SER A 93 -9.50 0.12 27.75
CA SER A 93 -8.80 -1.09 28.19
C SER A 93 -7.48 -1.30 27.43
N PRO A 94 -6.40 -1.83 28.05
CA PRO A 94 -5.06 -1.97 27.44
C PRO A 94 -4.94 -2.96 26.25
N TYR A 95 -6.04 -3.28 25.57
CA TYR A 95 -6.13 -4.36 24.56
C TYR A 95 -7.03 -3.98 23.36
N THR A 96 -7.27 -2.69 23.10
CA THR A 96 -8.39 -2.25 22.25
C THR A 96 -7.99 -1.82 20.83
N THR A 97 -7.89 -2.83 19.96
CA THR A 97 -8.34 -2.77 18.56
C THR A 97 -8.75 -4.19 18.18
N GLN A 98 -9.96 -4.62 18.58
CA GLN A 98 -10.43 -5.97 18.21
C GLN A 98 -10.86 -6.02 16.73
N GLU A 99 -11.20 -4.87 16.17
CA GLU A 99 -11.72 -4.68 14.81
C GLU A 99 -10.94 -3.54 14.14
N PRO A 100 -10.65 -3.63 12.84
CA PRO A 100 -9.95 -2.57 12.13
C PRO A 100 -10.78 -1.28 12.11
N MET A 101 -10.14 -0.14 12.33
CA MET A 101 -10.79 1.17 12.29
C MET A 101 -10.25 1.97 11.12
N ALA A 102 -11.13 2.48 10.26
CA ALA A 102 -10.75 3.33 9.14
C ALA A 102 -11.15 4.79 9.41
N GLY A 103 -10.32 5.73 9.00
CA GLY A 103 -10.61 7.16 9.07
C GLY A 103 -10.02 7.92 7.89
N MET A 104 -10.69 9.01 7.51
CA MET A 104 -10.28 9.83 6.36
C MET A 104 -9.38 10.97 6.81
N VAL A 105 -8.19 11.05 6.22
CA VAL A 105 -7.19 12.08 6.43
C VAL A 105 -7.29 13.09 5.27
N PRO A 106 -7.74 14.33 5.51
CA PRO A 106 -7.82 15.34 4.46
C PRO A 106 -6.42 15.79 4.05
N PHE A 107 -6.19 15.95 2.75
CA PHE A 107 -4.96 16.51 2.18
C PHE A 107 -5.32 17.31 0.92
N GLU A 108 -5.16 18.63 0.99
CA GLU A 108 -5.58 19.55 -0.07
C GLU A 108 -7.05 19.30 -0.51
N ASN A 109 -7.27 18.92 -1.77
CA ASN A 109 -8.58 18.58 -2.33
C ASN A 109 -8.83 17.06 -2.45
N ILE A 110 -8.03 16.25 -1.76
CA ILE A 110 -8.19 14.79 -1.71
C ILE A 110 -8.23 14.31 -0.26
N SER A 111 -8.46 13.02 -0.08
CA SER A 111 -8.36 12.39 1.23
C SER A 111 -7.71 11.02 1.14
N PHE A 112 -6.92 10.66 2.14
CA PHE A 112 -6.37 9.33 2.30
C PHE A 112 -7.19 8.54 3.31
N GLN A 113 -7.31 7.23 3.13
CA GLN A 113 -7.93 6.35 4.11
C GLN A 113 -6.86 5.69 4.97
N LEU A 114 -6.80 6.05 6.24
CA LEU A 114 -5.91 5.40 7.20
C LEU A 114 -6.66 4.27 7.90
N VAL A 115 -6.05 3.09 7.98
CA VAL A 115 -6.64 1.90 8.60
C VAL A 115 -5.79 1.51 9.80
N ASP A 116 -6.31 1.78 10.99
CA ASP A 116 -5.75 1.30 12.25
C ASP A 116 -6.07 -0.19 12.44
N LEU A 117 -5.02 -0.94 12.80
CA LEU A 117 -5.05 -2.38 12.90
C LEU A 117 -4.62 -2.82 14.30
N PRO A 118 -5.12 -3.99 14.76
CA PRO A 118 -4.59 -4.63 15.95
C PRO A 118 -3.07 -4.75 15.88
N PRO A 119 -2.39 -4.74 17.04
CA PRO A 119 -0.95 -4.91 17.07
C PRO A 119 -0.49 -6.17 16.34
N VAL A 120 0.63 -6.05 15.64
CA VAL A 120 1.37 -7.18 15.08
C VAL A 120 2.68 -7.28 15.85
N THR A 121 3.01 -8.49 16.29
CA THR A 121 4.31 -8.82 16.89
C THR A 121 4.87 -10.05 16.18
N ALA A 122 6.11 -10.45 16.50
CA ALA A 122 6.72 -11.66 15.93
C ALA A 122 5.82 -12.90 16.09
N ASP A 123 5.16 -13.03 17.24
CA ASP A 123 4.35 -14.21 17.58
C ASP A 123 2.87 -14.06 17.22
N PHE A 124 2.38 -12.85 17.01
CA PHE A 124 0.95 -12.58 16.89
C PHE A 124 0.58 -11.74 15.68
N MET A 125 -0.22 -12.34 14.79
CA MET A 125 -0.96 -11.64 13.74
C MET A 125 -2.29 -12.36 13.52
N ARG A 126 -3.39 -11.62 13.42
CA ARG A 126 -4.70 -12.24 13.18
C ARG A 126 -4.84 -12.63 11.70
N PRO A 127 -5.39 -13.81 11.36
CA PRO A 127 -5.45 -14.29 9.98
C PRO A 127 -6.11 -13.34 8.98
N TRP A 128 -7.15 -12.60 9.38
CA TRP A 128 -7.89 -11.66 8.53
C TRP A 128 -7.09 -10.40 8.19
N MET A 129 -6.02 -10.09 8.93
CA MET A 129 -5.19 -8.91 8.66
C MET A 129 -4.41 -9.05 7.35
N ASN A 130 -4.17 -10.29 6.91
CA ASN A 130 -3.55 -10.59 5.62
C ASN A 130 -4.30 -9.92 4.47
N ASP A 131 -5.62 -10.03 4.44
CA ASP A 131 -6.42 -9.46 3.37
C ASP A 131 -6.37 -7.93 3.38
N ILE A 132 -6.24 -7.30 4.56
CA ILE A 132 -6.13 -5.84 4.65
C ILE A 132 -4.76 -5.38 4.14
N PHE A 133 -3.65 -5.98 4.59
CA PHE A 133 -2.32 -5.61 4.09
C PHE A 133 -2.16 -5.89 2.60
N ARG A 134 -2.76 -6.98 2.09
CA ARG A 134 -2.76 -7.31 0.66
C ARG A 134 -3.56 -6.32 -0.18
N ASN A 135 -4.64 -5.77 0.38
CA ASN A 135 -5.44 -4.77 -0.32
C ASN A 135 -4.87 -3.36 -0.20
N ALA A 136 -4.28 -2.97 0.94
CA ALA A 136 -3.76 -1.62 1.16
C ALA A 136 -2.78 -1.17 0.07
N ASP A 137 -2.79 0.12 -0.24
CA ASP A 137 -1.88 0.74 -1.22
C ASP A 137 -0.50 0.94 -0.59
N LEU A 138 -0.47 1.41 0.66
CA LEU A 138 0.74 1.60 1.46
C LEU A 138 0.63 0.90 2.82
N VAL A 139 1.78 0.57 3.41
CA VAL A 139 1.92 0.15 4.80
C VAL A 139 2.76 1.20 5.54
N ALA A 140 2.25 1.72 6.65
CA ALA A 140 3.02 2.59 7.54
C ALA A 140 3.47 1.78 8.75
N LEU A 141 4.77 1.50 8.85
CA LEU A 141 5.35 0.78 9.97
C LEU A 141 5.62 1.77 11.11
N VAL A 142 4.78 1.74 12.14
CA VAL A 142 4.83 2.63 13.29
C VAL A 142 5.87 2.16 14.30
N ALA A 143 6.99 2.87 14.35
CA ALA A 143 8.06 2.70 15.32
C ALA A 143 7.83 3.60 16.54
N ASP A 144 8.01 3.05 17.74
CA ASP A 144 7.80 3.76 19.00
C ASP A 144 9.11 4.33 19.54
N LEU A 145 9.32 5.65 19.42
CA LEU A 145 10.57 6.30 19.87
C LEU A 145 10.66 6.49 21.40
N SER A 146 9.61 6.15 22.16
CA SER A 146 9.63 6.27 23.61
C SER A 146 10.18 5.04 24.33
N THR A 147 10.62 4.01 23.60
CA THR A 147 11.10 2.75 24.17
C THR A 147 12.43 2.35 23.55
N ASP A 148 13.29 1.72 24.34
CA ASP A 148 14.56 1.15 23.88
C ASP A 148 14.35 -0.10 23.01
N GLU A 149 13.16 -0.68 23.02
CA GLU A 149 12.75 -1.83 22.21
C GLU A 149 12.27 -1.43 20.79
N VAL A 150 12.56 -0.21 20.34
CA VAL A 150 12.09 0.32 19.05
C VAL A 150 12.45 -0.59 17.87
N LEU A 151 13.64 -1.21 17.90
CA LEU A 151 14.12 -2.10 16.84
C LEU A 151 13.31 -3.40 16.78
N ASP A 152 13.01 -4.01 17.93
CA ASP A 152 12.15 -5.20 18.00
C ASP A 152 10.72 -4.87 17.53
N GLY A 153 10.25 -3.66 17.84
CA GLY A 153 8.99 -3.11 17.38
C GLY A 153 8.89 -2.92 15.87
N ILE A 154 10.02 -2.84 15.16
CA ILE A 154 10.12 -2.75 13.69
C ILE A 154 10.29 -4.16 13.09
N GLU A 155 11.26 -4.94 13.58
CA GLU A 155 11.61 -6.24 13.01
C GLU A 155 10.52 -7.29 13.20
N GLY A 156 9.88 -7.33 14.38
CA GLY A 156 8.82 -8.29 14.68
C GLY A 156 7.68 -8.23 13.65
N PRO A 157 7.07 -7.06 13.40
CA PRO A 157 6.07 -6.88 12.36
C PRO A 157 6.55 -7.21 10.94
N ILE A 158 7.77 -6.81 10.56
CA ILE A 158 8.33 -7.10 9.23
C ILE A 158 8.45 -8.61 9.02
N GLN A 159 9.06 -9.31 9.97
CA GLN A 159 9.23 -10.76 9.90
C GLN A 159 7.88 -11.47 9.86
N LYS A 160 6.89 -10.98 10.62
CA LYS A 160 5.55 -11.57 10.63
C LYS A 160 4.82 -11.44 9.30
N LEU A 161 4.91 -10.27 8.65
CA LEU A 161 4.34 -10.10 7.31
C LEU A 161 5.04 -10.98 6.27
N LYS A 162 6.36 -11.15 6.40
CA LYS A 162 7.15 -12.01 5.52
C LYS A 162 6.75 -13.49 5.61
N GLU A 163 6.39 -13.99 6.80
CA GLU A 163 5.80 -15.34 6.99
C GLU A 163 4.46 -15.53 6.25
N HIS A 164 3.77 -14.43 5.96
CA HIS A 164 2.52 -14.38 5.22
C HIS A 164 2.69 -13.97 3.74
N ASP A 165 3.92 -14.08 3.21
CA ASP A 165 4.32 -13.72 1.86
C ASP A 165 4.09 -12.24 1.50
N ILE A 166 4.06 -11.35 2.50
CA ILE A 166 3.97 -9.89 2.30
C ILE A 166 5.34 -9.30 2.61
N VAL A 167 5.98 -8.72 1.58
CA VAL A 167 7.31 -8.12 1.70
C VAL A 167 7.18 -6.60 1.64
N LEU A 168 7.63 -5.94 2.71
CA LEU A 168 7.67 -4.48 2.77
C LEU A 168 8.91 -3.95 2.05
N VAL A 169 8.70 -3.01 1.13
CA VAL A 169 9.75 -2.40 0.30
C VAL A 169 9.51 -0.90 0.18
N SER A 170 10.54 -0.09 -0.04
CA SER A 170 10.37 1.33 -0.37
C SER A 170 9.74 1.52 -1.76
N ARG A 171 10.21 0.75 -2.74
CA ARG A 171 9.70 0.73 -4.11
C ARG A 171 9.52 -0.72 -4.58
N PRO A 172 8.42 -1.05 -5.27
CA PRO A 172 8.27 -2.38 -5.86
C PRO A 172 9.41 -2.64 -6.85
N PRO A 173 9.95 -3.87 -6.91
CA PRO A 173 10.96 -4.21 -7.90
C PRO A 173 10.39 -4.00 -9.31
N GLU A 174 11.16 -3.37 -10.19
CA GLU A 174 10.85 -3.33 -11.62
C GLU A 174 10.91 -4.77 -12.13
N GLU A 175 9.87 -5.19 -12.87
CA GLU A 175 9.52 -6.58 -13.15
C GLU A 175 10.63 -7.37 -13.88
N GLU A 176 11.75 -7.75 -13.25
CA GLU A 176 12.71 -8.65 -13.90
C GLU A 176 13.65 -9.47 -12.98
N GLU A 177 13.78 -9.19 -11.68
CA GLU A 177 14.84 -9.87 -10.88
C GLU A 177 14.39 -10.85 -9.79
N ASP A 178 13.11 -10.89 -9.38
CA ASP A 178 12.66 -11.83 -8.35
C ASP A 178 11.33 -12.49 -8.72
N ILE A 179 11.41 -13.51 -9.57
CA ILE A 179 10.26 -14.36 -9.91
C ILE A 179 9.96 -15.31 -8.75
N ASN A 180 9.52 -14.75 -7.63
CA ASN A 180 8.88 -15.49 -6.55
C ASN A 180 7.39 -15.13 -6.57
N PHE A 181 6.63 -15.82 -7.43
CA PHE A 181 5.22 -15.53 -7.76
C PHE A 181 4.23 -15.47 -6.58
N ASP A 182 4.64 -15.84 -5.36
CA ASP A 182 3.77 -15.78 -4.16
C ASP A 182 3.94 -14.52 -3.31
N ARG A 183 5.04 -13.79 -3.49
CA ARG A 183 5.32 -12.62 -2.66
C ARG A 183 4.55 -11.42 -3.16
N ILE A 184 3.82 -10.79 -2.24
CA ILE A 184 3.18 -9.51 -2.47
C ILE A 184 4.09 -8.42 -1.91
N PHE A 185 4.60 -7.58 -2.80
CA PHE A 185 5.38 -6.41 -2.43
C PHE A 185 4.45 -5.27 -2.04
N LYS A 186 4.70 -4.67 -0.88
CA LYS A 186 3.95 -3.51 -0.40
C LYS A 186 4.90 -2.35 -0.12
N ARG A 187 4.58 -1.21 -0.74
CA ARG A 187 5.26 0.06 -0.49
C ARG A 187 5.11 0.41 0.98
N CYS A 188 6.23 0.67 1.64
CA CYS A 188 6.32 0.85 3.07
C CYS A 188 7.22 2.04 3.41
N PHE A 189 6.84 2.74 4.48
CA PHE A 189 7.66 3.74 5.13
C PHE A 189 7.57 3.55 6.64
N ILE A 190 8.59 4.02 7.37
CA ILE A 190 8.61 4.00 8.82
C ILE A 190 8.05 5.31 9.34
N LEU A 191 7.07 5.20 10.23
CA LEU A 191 6.50 6.31 10.97
C LEU A 191 7.06 6.28 12.39
N ALA A 192 8.09 7.08 12.65
CA ALA A 192 8.78 7.12 13.93
C ALA A 192 7.99 8.04 14.89
N ASN A 193 7.02 7.44 15.59
CA ASN A 193 6.07 8.15 16.42
C ASN A 193 6.63 8.41 17.83
N LYS A 194 6.01 9.36 18.54
CA LYS A 194 6.42 9.85 19.86
C LYS A 194 7.79 10.53 19.85
N ALA A 195 8.06 11.30 18.79
CA ALA A 195 9.28 12.11 18.66
C ALA A 195 9.46 13.17 19.77
N ASP A 196 8.39 13.45 20.53
CA ASP A 196 8.38 14.31 21.72
C ASP A 196 8.95 13.66 22.99
N SER A 197 9.16 12.34 22.99
CA SER A 197 9.62 11.61 24.17
C SER A 197 11.11 11.80 24.46
N GLU A 198 11.49 11.60 25.73
CA GLU A 198 12.90 11.69 26.15
C GLU A 198 13.76 10.62 25.46
N GLY A 199 14.92 11.04 24.93
CA GLY A 199 15.81 10.17 24.15
C GLY A 199 15.31 9.84 22.74
N ALA A 200 14.16 10.38 22.30
CA ALA A 200 13.61 10.07 20.97
C ALA A 200 14.55 10.44 19.82
N LYS A 201 15.34 11.51 19.97
CA LYS A 201 16.33 11.95 18.96
C LYS A 201 17.42 10.91 18.75
N ASP A 202 18.00 10.39 19.82
CA ASP A 202 19.06 9.38 19.75
C ASP A 202 18.52 8.08 19.15
N ARG A 203 17.30 7.67 19.54
CA ARG A 203 16.64 6.49 18.96
C ARG A 203 16.27 6.69 17.49
N LEU A 204 15.85 7.89 17.11
CA LEU A 204 15.58 8.23 15.71
C LEU A 204 16.86 8.12 14.87
N GLU A 205 17.99 8.60 15.37
CA GLU A 205 19.29 8.47 14.70
C GLU A 205 19.65 6.99 14.46
N VAL A 206 19.51 6.14 15.49
CA VAL A 206 19.73 4.69 15.34
C VAL A 206 18.79 4.06 14.31
N VAL A 207 17.50 4.42 14.32
CA VAL A 207 16.52 3.92 13.34
C VAL A 207 16.87 4.41 11.93
N SER A 208 17.32 5.67 11.80
CA SER A 208 17.78 6.24 10.54
C SER A 208 19.01 5.53 9.98
N ASP A 209 20.00 5.22 10.81
CA ASP A 209 21.22 4.52 10.39
C ASP A 209 20.93 3.09 9.93
N LEU A 210 20.01 2.39 10.60
CA LEU A 210 19.73 0.98 10.31
C LEU A 210 18.73 0.78 9.16
N TYR A 211 17.77 1.70 9.00
CA TYR A 211 16.64 1.51 8.09
C TYR A 211 16.49 2.60 7.02
N GLY A 212 17.23 3.71 7.10
CA GLY A 212 17.10 4.85 6.17
C GLY A 212 17.36 4.49 4.71
N ASP A 213 18.23 3.51 4.46
CA ASP A 213 18.50 2.99 3.11
C ASP A 213 17.34 2.14 2.56
N ARG A 214 16.53 1.53 3.44
CA ARG A 214 15.45 0.60 3.08
C ARG A 214 14.08 1.27 3.05
N PHE A 215 13.83 2.22 3.94
CA PHE A 215 12.55 2.86 4.14
C PHE A 215 12.73 4.35 4.38
N GLU A 216 11.84 5.15 3.82
CA GLU A 216 11.70 6.54 4.24
C GLU A 216 11.22 6.58 5.69
N ILE A 217 11.89 7.36 6.54
CA ILE A 217 11.57 7.50 7.97
C ILE A 217 11.00 8.89 8.21
N ILE A 218 9.80 8.93 8.77
CA ILE A 218 9.07 10.17 9.03
C ILE A 218 8.87 10.29 10.54
N PRO A 219 9.58 11.19 11.23
CA PRO A 219 9.37 11.43 12.65
C PRO A 219 8.08 12.22 12.87
N VAL A 220 7.27 11.78 13.84
CA VAL A 220 6.03 12.45 14.20
C VAL A 220 5.77 12.36 15.70
N SER A 221 4.91 13.25 16.19
CA SER A 221 4.24 13.09 17.47
C SER A 221 2.74 13.18 17.27
N ALA A 222 2.06 12.06 17.50
CA ALA A 222 0.59 12.03 17.51
C ALA A 222 -0.03 12.92 18.60
N ILE A 223 0.72 13.22 19.67
CA ILE A 223 0.23 13.99 20.82
C ILE A 223 0.42 15.49 20.58
N THR A 224 1.60 15.91 20.13
CA THR A 224 1.90 17.34 19.92
C THR A 224 1.43 17.82 18.55
N GLY A 225 1.24 16.91 17.59
CA GLY A 225 0.91 17.21 16.20
C GLY A 225 2.15 17.48 15.32
N GLU A 226 3.35 17.43 15.89
CA GLU A 226 4.60 17.62 15.16
C GLU A 226 4.76 16.56 14.05
N GLY A 227 5.17 17.00 12.86
CA GLY A 227 5.42 16.15 11.70
C GLY A 227 4.17 15.61 10.98
N LEU A 228 2.95 15.88 11.47
CA LEU A 228 1.73 15.32 10.86
C LEU A 228 1.41 15.92 9.49
N GLU A 229 1.74 17.18 9.23
CA GLU A 229 1.55 17.78 7.89
C GLU A 229 2.60 17.28 6.89
N GLU A 230 3.85 17.11 7.35
CA GLU A 230 4.93 16.49 6.58
C GLU A 230 4.57 15.04 6.22
N LEU A 231 3.98 14.30 7.16
CA LEU A 231 3.46 12.95 6.91
C LEU A 231 2.42 12.93 5.80
N LYS A 232 1.46 13.86 5.78
CA LYS A 232 0.43 13.90 4.70
C LYS A 232 1.07 14.12 3.33
N LYS A 233 2.05 15.03 3.24
CA LYS A 233 2.83 15.29 2.01
C LYS A 233 3.64 14.06 1.59
N ALA A 234 4.27 13.38 2.55
CA ALA A 234 5.03 12.18 2.30
C ALA A 234 4.14 11.02 1.82
N ILE A 235 2.96 10.82 2.42
CA ILE A 235 1.97 9.83 1.96
C ILE A 235 1.61 10.09 0.49
N PHE A 236 1.31 11.33 0.11
CA PHE A 236 1.02 11.67 -1.29
C PHE A 236 2.18 11.30 -2.22
N ARG A 237 3.41 11.65 -1.84
CA ARG A 237 4.63 11.34 -2.60
C ARG A 237 4.89 9.83 -2.73
N ILE A 238 4.79 9.08 -1.63
CA ILE A 238 5.09 7.65 -1.58
C ILE A 238 4.00 6.82 -2.28
N ALA A 239 2.75 7.26 -2.18
CA ALA A 239 1.62 6.69 -2.91
C ALA A 239 1.84 6.77 -4.43
N ASP A 240 2.64 7.73 -4.91
CA ASP A 240 3.07 7.85 -6.29
C ASP A 240 1.86 7.92 -7.23
N ILE A 241 0.93 8.79 -6.84
CA ILE A 241 -0.31 9.08 -7.52
C ILE A 241 -0.30 10.50 -8.08
N ILE A 242 -1.17 10.76 -9.04
CA ILE A 242 -1.39 12.05 -9.69
C ILE A 242 -2.88 12.40 -9.65
N ARG A 243 -3.16 13.69 -9.54
CA ARG A 243 -4.51 14.26 -9.58
C ARG A 243 -4.76 14.84 -10.95
N ILE A 244 -5.81 14.34 -11.58
CA ILE A 244 -6.24 14.77 -12.91
C ILE A 244 -7.60 15.43 -12.79
N TYR A 245 -7.68 16.67 -13.27
CA TYR A 245 -8.91 17.43 -13.26
C TYR A 245 -9.60 17.29 -14.62
N THR A 246 -10.92 17.44 -14.63
CA THR A 246 -11.68 17.40 -15.87
C THR A 246 -12.44 18.70 -16.07
N LYS A 247 -12.70 19.00 -17.34
CA LYS A 247 -13.57 20.09 -17.73
C LYS A 247 -14.40 19.72 -18.94
N ALA A 248 -15.63 20.22 -18.98
CA ALA A 248 -16.46 20.15 -20.17
C ALA A 248 -16.08 21.25 -21.18
N PRO A 249 -16.30 21.04 -22.49
CA PRO A 249 -16.07 22.05 -23.51
C PRO A 249 -16.74 23.40 -23.17
N GLY A 250 -15.94 24.47 -23.17
CA GLY A 250 -16.41 25.83 -22.87
C GLY A 250 -16.75 26.10 -21.39
N LYS A 251 -16.49 25.16 -20.47
CA LYS A 251 -16.68 25.33 -19.03
C LYS A 251 -15.35 25.51 -18.30
N LYS A 252 -15.44 26.04 -17.08
CA LYS A 252 -14.31 26.07 -16.14
C LYS A 252 -14.03 24.64 -15.65
N PRO A 253 -12.76 24.30 -15.35
CA PRO A 253 -12.42 23.01 -14.77
C PRO A 253 -13.01 22.83 -13.37
N ASP A 254 -13.38 21.60 -13.06
CA ASP A 254 -13.67 21.20 -11.68
C ASP A 254 -12.35 20.89 -10.99
N LEU A 255 -11.97 21.73 -10.03
CA LEU A 255 -10.76 21.57 -9.23
C LEU A 255 -11.04 20.97 -7.85
N THR A 256 -12.30 20.61 -7.56
CA THR A 256 -12.71 20.09 -6.25
C THR A 256 -12.69 18.58 -6.18
N SER A 257 -12.94 17.90 -7.31
CA SER A 257 -13.03 16.44 -7.38
C SER A 257 -12.08 15.89 -8.45
N PRO A 258 -10.78 15.78 -8.16
CA PRO A 258 -9.83 15.16 -9.07
C PRO A 258 -10.08 13.66 -9.23
N ILE A 259 -9.75 13.16 -10.41
CA ILE A 259 -9.52 11.74 -10.66
C ILE A 259 -8.12 11.41 -10.14
N ILE A 260 -8.00 10.31 -9.39
CA ILE A 260 -6.73 9.86 -8.82
C ILE A 260 -6.22 8.69 -9.65
N LEU A 261 -5.01 8.83 -10.18
CA LEU A 261 -4.37 7.79 -10.99
C LEU A 261 -2.96 7.51 -10.49
N PRO A 262 -2.40 6.31 -10.70
CA PRO A 262 -0.97 6.07 -10.53
C PRO A 262 -0.12 6.97 -11.42
N LYS A 263 1.05 7.36 -10.94
CA LYS A 263 2.02 8.08 -11.75
C LYS A 263 2.46 7.23 -12.94
N GLY A 264 2.54 7.85 -14.11
CA GLY A 264 2.80 7.17 -15.39
C GLY A 264 1.53 6.80 -16.16
N SER A 265 0.35 6.97 -15.57
CA SER A 265 -0.93 6.85 -16.27
C SER A 265 -1.05 7.78 -17.48
N VAL A 266 -1.86 7.35 -18.44
CA VAL A 266 -2.09 8.04 -19.69
C VAL A 266 -3.50 8.63 -19.77
N VAL A 267 -3.75 9.48 -20.77
CA VAL A 267 -5.08 10.07 -21.03
C VAL A 267 -6.21 9.03 -21.08
N LEU A 268 -5.95 7.85 -21.61
CA LEU A 268 -6.95 6.79 -21.69
C LEU A 268 -7.37 6.24 -20.32
N ASP A 269 -6.43 6.12 -19.36
CA ASP A 269 -6.72 5.68 -18.00
C ASP A 269 -7.67 6.69 -17.32
N ALA A 270 -7.41 7.99 -17.51
CA ALA A 270 -8.30 9.04 -17.02
C ALA A 270 -9.69 8.99 -17.67
N ALA A 271 -9.77 8.64 -18.96
CA ALA A 271 -11.05 8.50 -19.66
C ALA A 271 -11.87 7.33 -19.10
N GLU A 272 -11.22 6.19 -18.80
CA GLU A 272 -11.87 5.02 -18.23
C GLU A 272 -12.47 5.29 -16.85
N GLU A 273 -11.75 6.03 -15.99
CA GLU A 273 -12.23 6.44 -14.66
C GLU A 273 -13.44 7.38 -14.74
N VAL A 274 -13.56 8.19 -15.78
CA VAL A 274 -14.77 9.02 -15.99
C VAL A 274 -15.95 8.14 -16.38
N HIS A 275 -15.81 7.36 -17.46
CA HIS A 275 -16.85 6.48 -17.94
C HIS A 275 -16.31 5.50 -19.00
N LYS A 276 -16.76 4.24 -18.97
CA LYS A 276 -16.33 3.20 -19.92
C LYS A 276 -16.53 3.59 -21.40
N ASP A 277 -17.67 4.19 -21.75
CA ASP A 277 -17.94 4.71 -23.09
C ASP A 277 -16.91 5.72 -23.63
N PHE A 278 -16.21 6.45 -22.75
CA PHE A 278 -15.24 7.45 -23.21
C PHE A 278 -14.06 6.78 -23.90
N VAL A 279 -13.68 5.58 -23.48
CA VAL A 279 -12.61 4.78 -24.09
C VAL A 279 -12.98 4.39 -25.52
N GLU A 280 -14.22 3.92 -25.74
CA GLU A 280 -14.69 3.45 -27.05
C GLU A 280 -14.86 4.61 -28.05
N LYS A 281 -15.38 5.75 -27.58
CA LYS A 281 -15.70 6.91 -28.41
C LYS A 281 -14.55 7.93 -28.48
N PHE A 282 -13.41 7.68 -27.83
CA PHE A 282 -12.32 8.64 -27.73
C PHE A 282 -11.79 9.09 -29.11
N ARG A 283 -11.86 10.39 -29.40
CA ARG A 283 -11.21 10.98 -30.58
C ARG A 283 -9.87 11.60 -30.21
N TYR A 284 -9.90 12.57 -29.29
CA TYR A 284 -8.73 13.24 -28.75
C TYR A 284 -9.08 13.91 -27.41
N ALA A 285 -8.07 14.36 -26.67
CA ALA A 285 -8.28 15.24 -25.52
C ALA A 285 -7.51 16.54 -25.71
N ARG A 286 -7.96 17.60 -25.05
CA ARG A 286 -7.15 18.80 -24.84
C ARG A 286 -6.63 18.83 -23.42
N ILE A 287 -5.40 19.29 -23.25
CA ILE A 287 -4.73 19.31 -21.96
C ILE A 287 -4.30 20.72 -21.57
N TRP A 288 -4.36 21.01 -20.27
CA TRP A 288 -3.77 22.17 -19.62
C TRP A 288 -3.03 21.70 -18.38
N GLY A 289 -2.01 22.43 -17.94
CA GLY A 289 -1.28 22.06 -16.74
C GLY A 289 0.14 22.62 -16.67
N PRO A 290 0.84 22.39 -15.56
CA PRO A 290 2.21 22.84 -15.38
C PRO A 290 3.15 22.25 -16.45
N GLY A 291 3.81 23.13 -17.20
CA GLY A 291 4.72 22.73 -18.28
C GLY A 291 4.01 22.11 -19.50
N ARG A 292 2.70 22.35 -19.68
CA ARG A 292 1.93 22.02 -20.88
C ARG A 292 1.72 23.26 -21.75
N ILE A 293 1.55 23.06 -23.06
CA ILE A 293 1.01 24.09 -23.94
C ILE A 293 -0.51 24.08 -23.76
N ASN A 294 -1.06 25.18 -23.23
CA ASN A 294 -2.47 25.28 -22.88
C ASN A 294 -3.40 24.97 -24.05
N GLY A 295 -4.26 23.97 -23.90
CA GLY A 295 -5.25 23.57 -24.89
C GLY A 295 -4.68 22.74 -26.04
N GLN A 296 -3.44 22.26 -25.93
CA GLN A 296 -2.83 21.33 -26.88
C GLN A 296 -3.68 20.07 -27.00
N SER A 297 -3.93 19.64 -28.23
CA SER A 297 -4.54 18.34 -28.50
C SER A 297 -3.53 17.22 -28.27
N VAL A 298 -3.93 16.21 -27.50
CA VAL A 298 -3.10 15.06 -27.13
C VAL A 298 -3.79 13.75 -27.51
N SER A 299 -2.97 12.72 -27.74
CA SER A 299 -3.46 11.38 -28.05
C SER A 299 -3.88 10.64 -26.77
N ARG A 300 -4.52 9.48 -26.94
CA ARG A 300 -4.92 8.61 -25.84
C ARG A 300 -3.75 8.05 -25.00
N THR A 301 -2.54 8.03 -25.57
CA THR A 301 -1.33 7.47 -24.95
C THR A 301 -0.43 8.53 -24.32
N GLU A 302 -0.83 9.80 -24.34
CA GLU A 302 -0.07 10.87 -23.70
C GLU A 302 -0.01 10.63 -22.19
N THR A 303 1.20 10.62 -21.62
CA THR A 303 1.43 10.47 -20.19
C THR A 303 0.96 11.70 -19.44
N LEU A 304 0.26 11.51 -18.34
CA LEU A 304 -0.30 12.58 -17.50
C LEU A 304 0.65 12.99 -16.38
N ARG A 305 0.47 14.21 -15.88
CA ARG A 305 1.20 14.81 -14.74
C ARG A 305 0.21 15.25 -13.67
N ASP A 306 0.67 15.29 -12.42
CA ASP A 306 -0.14 15.86 -11.32
C ASP A 306 -0.55 17.30 -11.65
N GLY A 307 -1.84 17.60 -11.51
CA GLY A 307 -2.39 18.91 -11.83
C GLY A 307 -2.83 19.10 -13.28
N ASP A 308 -2.65 18.10 -14.16
CA ASP A 308 -3.16 18.20 -15.52
C ASP A 308 -4.70 18.28 -15.52
N ILE A 309 -5.23 19.08 -16.45
CA ILE A 309 -6.67 19.27 -16.69
C ILE A 309 -6.98 18.72 -18.07
N LEU A 310 -7.96 17.83 -18.17
CA LEU A 310 -8.41 17.21 -19.42
C LEU A 310 -9.79 17.70 -19.85
N GLU A 311 -9.92 18.00 -21.15
CA GLU A 311 -11.19 18.16 -21.85
C GLU A 311 -11.29 17.04 -22.89
N PHE A 312 -12.16 16.06 -22.65
CA PHE A 312 -12.36 14.92 -23.55
C PHE A 312 -13.24 15.30 -24.74
N HIS A 313 -12.80 14.93 -25.95
CA HIS A 313 -13.58 15.02 -27.17
C HIS A 313 -13.86 13.60 -27.69
N ILE A 314 -15.12 13.18 -27.54
CA ILE A 314 -15.68 11.88 -27.92
C ILE A 314 -16.57 12.02 -29.16
#